data_AF-A0AAD5JGW0-F1
#
_entry.id   AF-A0AAD5JGW0-F1
#
_cell.length_a   1.000
_cell.length_b   1.000
_cell.length_c   1.000
_cell.angle_alpha   90.00
_cell.angle_beta   90.00
_cell.angle_gamma   90.00
#
_symmetry.space_group_name_H-M   'P 1'
#
loop_
_entity.id
_entity.type
_entity.pdbx_description
1 polymer ?
#
loop_
_entity_poly.entity_id
_entity_poly.type
_entity_poly.pdbx_seq_one_letter_code
_entity_poly.pdbx_strand_id
1 'polypeptide(L)'
;MRSLFTEWTDGENIELWLAGSAPSWKHRLKILIGVVESMLYMQEQWPQVGYDLSTSSVLLSDNLEPLISRFKIGDRRSNYTANYIYKFGLLLLETIATNRRPNEEFERVRLVLLSTSECIIQEIYVW
;
A
#
# COMPACT_ATOMS: atom_id res chain seq x y z
N MET A 1 -27.17 -7.24 0.15
CA MET A 1 -25.86 -7.80 -0.26
C MET A 1 -25.19 -6.78 -1.16
N ARG A 2 -23.98 -6.31 -0.87
CA ARG A 2 -23.21 -5.41 -1.75
C ARG A 2 -21.98 -6.18 -2.24
N SER A 3 -21.71 -6.17 -3.54
CA SER A 3 -20.55 -6.83 -4.14
C SER A 3 -19.72 -5.78 -4.89
N LEU A 4 -18.41 -5.95 -4.88
CA LEU A 4 -17.46 -5.10 -5.59
C LEU A 4 -16.91 -5.90 -6.77
N PHE A 5 -17.07 -5.38 -7.97
CA PHE A 5 -16.45 -5.92 -9.16
C PHE A 5 -15.36 -4.95 -9.59
N THR A 6 -14.13 -5.44 -9.71
CA THR A 6 -12.99 -4.70 -10.27
C THR A 6 -12.62 -5.32 -11.61
N GLU A 7 -12.10 -4.51 -12.51
CA GLU A 7 -11.54 -5.00 -13.78
C GLU A 7 -10.34 -5.93 -13.49
N TRP A 8 -10.25 -7.04 -14.23
CA TRP A 8 -9.07 -7.87 -14.22
C TRP A 8 -7.97 -7.18 -15.02
N THR A 9 -6.79 -7.03 -14.43
CA THR A 9 -5.62 -6.46 -15.08
C THR A 9 -4.50 -7.48 -15.07
N ASP A 10 -3.88 -7.77 -16.20
CA ASP A 10 -2.72 -8.68 -16.34
C ASP A 10 -1.43 -8.12 -15.71
N GLY A 11 -1.55 -6.98 -15.00
CA GLY A 11 -0.48 -6.27 -14.35
C GLY A 11 0.11 -6.99 -13.13
N GLU A 12 1.43 -6.95 -13.01
CA GLU A 12 2.13 -7.37 -11.80
C GLU A 12 2.02 -6.32 -10.68
N ASN A 13 2.17 -6.74 -9.43
CA ASN A 13 2.21 -5.82 -8.30
C ASN A 13 3.61 -5.17 -8.15
N ILE A 14 3.69 -4.09 -7.36
CA ILE A 14 4.95 -3.37 -7.12
C ILE A 14 6.03 -4.30 -6.53
N GLU A 15 5.66 -5.25 -5.67
CA GLU A 15 6.60 -6.22 -5.08
C GLU A 15 7.32 -7.04 -6.17
N LEU A 16 6.57 -7.62 -7.09
CA LEU A 16 7.09 -8.39 -8.23
C LEU A 16 7.88 -7.51 -9.19
N TRP A 17 7.35 -6.32 -9.51
CA TRP A 17 7.99 -5.36 -10.39
C TRP A 17 9.37 -4.91 -9.89
N LEU A 18 9.49 -4.64 -8.58
CA LEU A 18 10.75 -4.26 -7.94
C LEU A 18 11.77 -5.41 -7.96
N ALA A 19 11.30 -6.65 -7.76
CA ALA A 19 12.15 -7.84 -7.77
C ALA A 19 12.66 -8.20 -9.17
N GLY A 20 11.81 -8.05 -10.19
CA GLY A 20 12.10 -8.49 -11.56
C GLY A 20 12.89 -7.48 -12.41
N SER A 21 12.69 -6.17 -12.21
CA SER A 21 13.14 -5.15 -13.18
C SER A 21 14.15 -4.13 -12.63
N ALA A 22 14.45 -4.14 -11.33
CA ALA A 22 15.33 -3.17 -10.66
C ALA A 22 15.14 -1.71 -11.15
N PRO A 23 13.90 -1.18 -11.11
CA PRO A 23 13.53 0.02 -11.84
C PRO A 23 14.25 1.26 -11.31
N SER A 24 14.49 2.23 -12.20
CA SER A 24 15.17 3.47 -11.83
C SER A 24 14.35 4.31 -10.84
N TRP A 25 15.04 5.15 -10.08
CA TRP A 25 14.40 6.06 -9.11
C TRP A 25 13.27 6.89 -9.71
N LYS A 26 13.46 7.36 -10.95
CA LYS A 26 12.46 8.14 -11.69
C LYS A 26 11.16 7.36 -11.90
N HIS A 27 11.24 6.07 -12.27
CA HIS A 27 10.05 5.24 -12.45
C HIS A 27 9.36 4.97 -11.11
N ARG A 28 10.12 4.65 -10.06
CA ARG A 28 9.58 4.46 -8.70
C ARG A 28 8.81 5.67 -8.21
N LEU A 29 9.36 6.87 -8.41
CA LEU A 29 8.66 8.12 -8.08
C LEU A 29 7.38 8.33 -8.89
N LYS A 30 7.39 8.01 -10.20
CA LYS A 30 6.18 8.11 -11.03
C LYS A 30 5.05 7.25 -10.46
N ILE A 31 5.36 6.00 -10.10
CA ILE A 31 4.40 5.08 -9.47
C ILE A 31 3.88 5.65 -8.14
N LEU A 32 4.76 6.14 -7.27
CA LEU A 32 4.36 6.69 -5.98
C LEU A 32 3.46 7.93 -6.12
N ILE A 33 3.70 8.78 -7.13
CA ILE A 33 2.83 9.93 -7.43
C ILE A 33 1.43 9.45 -7.82
N GLY A 34 1.32 8.49 -8.76
CA GLY A 34 0.01 7.96 -9.16
C GLY A 34 -0.74 7.25 -8.03
N VAL A 35 -0.02 6.65 -7.08
CA VAL A 35 -0.63 6.10 -5.85
C VAL A 35 -1.25 7.21 -5.01
N VAL A 36 -0.56 8.34 -4.81
CA VAL A 36 -1.11 9.49 -4.06
C VAL A 36 -2.32 10.08 -4.78
N GLU A 37 -2.29 10.18 -6.11
CA GLU A 37 -3.44 10.63 -6.90
C GLU A 37 -4.64 9.70 -6.72
N SER A 38 -4.40 8.38 -6.70
CA SER A 38 -5.43 7.38 -6.43
C SER A 38 -5.99 7.51 -4.99
N MET A 39 -5.12 7.75 -4.01
CA MET A 39 -5.53 7.98 -2.62
C MET A 39 -6.43 9.21 -2.49
N LEU A 40 -6.07 10.31 -3.17
CA LEU A 40 -6.85 11.54 -3.21
C LEU A 40 -8.22 11.30 -3.85
N TYR A 41 -8.25 10.64 -5.01
CA TYR A 41 -9.48 10.27 -5.69
C TYR A 41 -10.41 9.44 -4.79
N MET A 42 -9.88 8.44 -4.09
CA MET A 42 -10.66 7.60 -3.19
C MET A 42 -11.22 8.40 -2.01
N GLN A 43 -10.43 9.32 -1.45
CA GLN A 43 -10.90 10.18 -0.37
C GLN A 43 -12.03 11.12 -0.81
N GLU A 44 -11.96 11.65 -2.04
CA GLU A 44 -12.95 12.60 -2.55
C GLU A 44 -14.23 11.93 -3.06
N GLN A 45 -14.09 10.86 -3.85
CA GLN A 45 -15.21 10.25 -4.57
C GLN A 45 -15.84 9.07 -3.81
N TRP A 46 -15.02 8.35 -3.01
CA TRP A 46 -15.43 7.12 -2.35
C TRP A 46 -14.99 7.05 -0.88
N PRO A 47 -15.26 8.08 -0.05
CA PRO A 47 -14.77 8.15 1.34
C PRO A 47 -15.23 6.99 2.24
N GLN A 48 -16.28 6.27 1.85
CA GLN A 48 -16.79 5.08 2.54
C GLN A 48 -16.06 3.78 2.16
N VAL A 49 -15.20 3.79 1.15
CA VAL A 49 -14.47 2.62 0.68
C VAL A 49 -13.08 2.63 1.31
N GLY A 50 -12.81 1.62 2.13
CA GLY A 50 -11.46 1.37 2.63
C GLY A 50 -10.61 0.67 1.56
N TYR A 51 -9.30 0.87 1.61
CA TYR A 51 -8.36 0.16 0.75
C TYR A 51 -7.09 -0.27 1.48
N ASP A 52 -6.41 -1.27 0.94
CA ASP A 52 -5.10 -1.68 1.40
C ASP A 52 -4.01 -1.00 0.58
N LEU A 53 -2.94 -0.57 1.26
CA LEU A 53 -1.85 0.17 0.66
C LEU A 53 -0.52 -0.49 1.06
N SER A 54 -0.04 -1.37 0.20
CA SER A 54 1.22 -2.11 0.29
C SER A 54 1.72 -2.44 -1.12
N THR A 55 2.98 -2.85 -1.25
CA THR A 55 3.59 -3.23 -2.53
C THR A 55 2.85 -4.38 -3.23
N SER A 56 2.18 -5.24 -2.47
CA SER A 56 1.36 -6.34 -3.00
C SER A 56 -0.09 -5.96 -3.30
N SER A 57 -0.60 -4.82 -2.81
CA SER A 57 -1.97 -4.35 -3.12
C SER A 57 -2.05 -3.37 -4.28
N VAL A 58 -0.91 -2.79 -4.68
CA VAL A 58 -0.82 -1.89 -5.83
C VAL A 58 -0.33 -2.67 -7.05
N LEU A 59 -1.20 -2.77 -8.06
CA LEU A 59 -0.92 -3.37 -9.36
C LEU A 59 -0.40 -2.30 -10.31
N LEU A 60 0.45 -2.69 -11.26
CA LEU A 60 0.89 -1.84 -12.34
C LEU A 60 0.19 -2.30 -13.62
N SER A 61 -0.60 -1.42 -14.22
CA SER A 61 -1.14 -1.67 -15.57
C SER A 61 -0.01 -1.78 -16.61
N ASP A 62 -0.35 -2.21 -17.82
CA ASP A 62 0.59 -2.28 -18.96
C ASP A 62 1.26 -0.92 -19.27
N ASN A 63 0.60 0.18 -18.92
CA ASN A 63 1.12 1.55 -19.08
C ASN A 63 1.96 2.04 -17.88
N LEU A 64 2.24 1.17 -16.91
CA LEU A 64 2.88 1.49 -15.63
C LEU A 64 2.11 2.55 -14.83
N GLU A 65 0.78 2.51 -14.91
CA GLU A 65 -0.08 3.30 -14.03
C GLU A 65 -0.49 2.45 -12.82
N PRO A 66 -0.35 2.98 -11.59
CA PRO A 66 -0.65 2.23 -10.37
C PRO A 66 -2.15 2.10 -10.10
N LEU A 67 -2.57 0.89 -9.72
CA LEU A 67 -3.95 0.54 -9.45
C LEU A 67 -4.07 -0.10 -8.06
N ILE A 68 -4.86 0.51 -7.18
CA ILE A 68 -5.18 -0.09 -5.89
C ILE A 68 -6.19 -1.22 -6.13
N SER A 69 -5.86 -2.45 -5.73
CA SER A 69 -6.68 -3.64 -6.07
C SER A 69 -7.50 -4.20 -4.89
N ARG A 70 -7.10 -3.91 -3.65
CA ARG A 70 -7.69 -4.51 -2.45
C ARG A 70 -8.55 -3.50 -1.68
N PHE A 71 -9.85 -3.58 -1.87
CA PHE A 71 -10.83 -2.70 -1.22
C PHE A 71 -11.64 -3.42 -0.15
N LYS A 72 -12.16 -2.64 0.81
CA LYS A 72 -13.01 -3.12 1.91
C LYS A 72 -14.18 -2.16 2.11
N ILE A 73 -15.38 -2.73 2.27
CA ILE A 73 -16.60 -1.99 2.60
C ILE A 73 -16.91 -2.31 4.07
N GLY A 74 -16.81 -1.34 4.98
CA GLY A 74 -16.94 -1.57 6.42
C GLY A 74 -17.25 -0.30 7.22
N ASP A 75 -17.68 -0.49 8.46
CA ASP A 75 -18.34 0.54 9.26
C ASP A 75 -17.39 1.65 9.77
N ARG A 76 -17.91 2.89 9.79
CA ARG A 76 -17.20 4.17 9.90
C ARG A 76 -16.60 4.46 11.29
N ARG A 77 -15.62 3.69 11.80
CA ARG A 77 -15.11 3.93 13.18
C ARG A 77 -13.60 4.04 13.43
N SER A 78 -12.73 3.98 12.43
CA SER A 78 -11.30 4.23 12.66
C SER A 78 -10.76 5.42 11.87
N ASN A 79 -9.81 6.16 12.45
CA ASN A 79 -9.09 7.29 11.87
C ASN A 79 -8.27 6.87 10.62
N TYR A 80 -8.94 6.61 9.50
CA TYR A 80 -8.34 6.06 8.29
C TYR A 80 -7.32 7.02 7.63
N THR A 81 -7.53 8.33 7.69
CA THR A 81 -6.66 9.30 6.99
C THR A 81 -5.23 9.31 7.53
N ALA A 82 -5.06 9.30 8.86
CA ALA A 82 -3.74 9.15 9.49
C ALA A 82 -3.09 7.79 9.18
N ASN A 83 -3.92 6.73 9.10
CA ASN A 83 -3.48 5.39 8.74
C ASN A 83 -2.97 5.32 7.29
N TYR A 84 -3.65 5.98 6.34
CA TYR A 84 -3.21 5.98 4.94
C TYR A 84 -1.92 6.76 4.69
N ILE A 85 -1.68 7.86 5.42
CA ILE A 85 -0.40 8.57 5.37
C ILE A 85 0.73 7.66 5.88
N TYR A 86 0.52 6.98 7.01
CA TYR A 86 1.49 6.01 7.54
C TYR A 86 1.75 4.86 6.56
N LYS A 87 0.70 4.24 6.02
CA LYS A 87 0.81 3.17 5.03
C LYS A 87 1.51 3.61 3.75
N PHE A 88 1.27 4.84 3.31
CA PHE A 88 2.00 5.42 2.18
C PHE A 88 3.48 5.57 2.51
N GLY A 89 3.82 5.98 3.74
CA GLY A 89 5.19 6.01 4.23
C GLY A 89 5.88 4.64 4.20
N LEU A 90 5.17 3.58 4.58
CA LEU A 90 5.69 2.20 4.45
C LEU A 90 5.89 1.79 2.99
N LEU A 91 4.89 2.03 2.14
CA LEU A 91 4.98 1.74 0.71
C LEU A 91 6.15 2.48 0.06
N LEU A 92 6.33 3.76 0.39
CA LEU A 92 7.47 4.57 -0.03
C LEU A 92 8.76 3.88 0.42
N LEU A 93 8.95 3.66 1.71
CA LEU A 93 10.16 3.05 2.26
C LEU A 93 10.51 1.73 1.58
N GLU A 94 9.54 0.84 1.40
CA GLU A 94 9.73 -0.43 0.71
C GLU A 94 10.16 -0.18 -0.74
N THR A 95 9.44 0.68 -1.46
CA THR A 95 9.77 1.03 -2.85
C THR A 95 11.16 1.66 -3.00
N ILE A 96 11.64 2.45 -2.03
CA ILE A 96 13.01 3.00 -2.04
C ILE A 96 14.05 1.95 -1.63
N ALA A 97 13.77 1.20 -0.55
CA ALA A 97 14.72 0.34 0.14
C ALA A 97 15.05 -0.93 -0.65
N THR A 98 14.13 -1.48 -1.45
CA THR A 98 14.35 -2.77 -2.14
C THR A 98 15.53 -2.75 -3.15
N ASN A 99 16.08 -1.59 -3.51
CA ASN A 99 17.31 -1.53 -4.35
C ASN A 99 18.63 -1.41 -3.55
N ARG A 100 18.56 -1.25 -2.23
CA ARG A 100 19.73 -1.29 -1.35
C ARG A 100 19.62 -2.61 -0.61
N ARG A 101 20.64 -3.46 -0.70
CA ARG A 101 20.72 -4.68 0.12
C ARG A 101 20.29 -4.32 1.55
N PRO A 102 19.26 -4.96 2.12
CA PRO A 102 18.75 -4.56 3.42
C PRO A 102 19.88 -4.79 4.43
N ASN A 103 20.37 -3.72 5.04
CA ASN A 103 21.11 -3.88 6.28
C ASN A 103 20.14 -4.50 7.29
N GLU A 104 20.62 -5.40 8.14
CA GLU A 104 19.84 -6.11 9.17
C GLU A 104 18.98 -5.18 10.07
N GLU A 105 19.34 -3.90 10.13
CA GLU A 105 18.61 -2.84 10.80
C GLU A 105 17.26 -2.51 10.13
N PHE A 106 17.14 -2.59 8.79
CA PHE A 106 15.89 -2.36 8.07
C PHE A 106 14.87 -3.47 8.30
N GLU A 107 15.31 -4.73 8.33
CA GLU A 107 14.43 -5.85 8.73
C GLU A 107 14.03 -5.76 10.20
N ARG A 108 14.93 -5.28 11.09
CA ARG A 108 14.52 -4.96 12.46
C ARG A 108 13.45 -3.87 12.51
N VAL A 109 13.59 -2.79 11.75
CA VAL A 109 12.57 -1.73 11.70
C VAL A 109 11.25 -2.26 11.13
N ARG A 110 11.29 -3.07 10.07
CA ARG A 110 10.10 -3.73 9.51
C ARG A 110 9.44 -4.67 10.50
N LEU A 111 10.20 -5.53 11.19
CA LEU A 111 9.70 -6.43 12.22
C LEU A 111 9.19 -5.69 13.46
N VAL A 112 9.80 -4.56 13.84
CA VAL A 112 9.33 -3.70 14.94
C VAL A 112 8.02 -3.01 14.55
N LEU A 113 7.89 -2.51 13.33
CA LEU A 113 6.65 -1.88 12.84
C LEU A 113 5.52 -2.90 12.65
N LEU A 114 5.82 -4.12 12.20
CA LEU A 114 4.85 -5.21 12.09
C LEU A 114 4.44 -5.73 13.48
N SER A 115 5.39 -5.97 14.39
CA SER A 115 5.08 -6.45 15.74
C SER A 115 4.35 -5.42 16.59
N THR A 116 4.63 -4.12 16.45
CA THR A 116 3.84 -3.08 17.12
C THR A 116 2.43 -2.98 16.57
N SER A 117 2.21 -3.21 15.27
CA SER A 117 0.86 -3.27 14.70
C SER A 117 0.06 -4.49 15.18
N GLU A 118 0.69 -5.65 15.36
CA GLU A 118 0.05 -6.83 15.96
C GLU A 118 -0.21 -6.64 17.47
N CYS A 119 0.71 -6.00 18.18
CA CYS A 119 0.59 -5.70 19.62
C CYS A 119 -0.57 -4.72 19.90
N ILE A 120 -0.70 -3.66 19.09
CA ILE A 120 -1.82 -2.71 19.20
C ILE A 120 -3.16 -3.38 18.86
N ILE A 121 -3.19 -4.30 17.88
CA ILE A 121 -4.41 -5.05 17.56
C ILE A 121 -4.78 -5.98 18.72
N GLN A 122 -3.83 -6.65 19.36
CA GLN A 122 -4.10 -7.49 20.52
C GLN A 122 -4.58 -6.69 21.75
N GLU A 123 -4.09 -5.47 21.95
CA GLU A 123 -4.54 -4.59 23.04
C GLU A 123 -5.97 -4.06 22.85
N ILE A 124 -6.41 -3.89 21.60
CA ILE A 124 -7.76 -3.42 21.25
C ILE A 124 -8.82 -4.54 21.38
N TYR A 125 -8.45 -5.82 21.29
CA TYR A 125 -9.37 -6.94 21.49
C TYR A 125 -9.53 -7.37 22.95
N VAL A 126 -8.84 -6.71 23.90
CA VAL A 126 -8.89 -7.02 25.34
C VAL A 126 -9.59 -5.92 26.16
N TRP A 127 -10.16 -4.89 25.51
CA TRP A 127 -11.02 -3.88 26.15
C TRP A 127 -12.35 -3.67 25.41
#